data_AF-A0A504C1U3-F1
#
_entry.id   AF-A0A504C1U3-F1
#
_cell.length_a   1.000
_cell.length_b   1.000
_cell.length_c   1.000
_cell.angle_alpha   90.00
_cell.angle_beta   90.00
_cell.angle_gamma   90.00
#
_symmetry.space_group_name_H-M   'P 1'
#
loop_
_entity.id
_entity.type
_entity.pdbx_description
1 polymer ?
#
loop_
_entity_poly.entity_id
_entity_poly.type
_entity_poly.pdbx_seq_one_letter_code
_entity_poly.pdbx_strand_id
1 'polypeptide(L)'
;MQEPRDIAARRLSMIIEQYVEARRRRYGFVSTDQAARVIRKMLKPADPALSDRELDDMVAALAVKNRLAVVFDRGARGPADGTEADLNRKEPPMRAPTETPDVAGAVDAILGTRTAPLSQTTPLSMSVVISLLRERTGTKRSDADLEGLIAKKAAVLDVHLSRNG
;
A
#
# COMPACT_ATOMS: atom_id res chain seq x y z
N MET A 1 17.26 39.32 -0.67
CA MET A 1 16.02 38.64 -1.13
C MET A 1 16.03 37.27 -0.46
N GLN A 2 14.93 36.81 0.14
CA GLN A 2 14.89 35.42 0.64
C GLN A 2 14.72 34.51 -0.57
N GLU A 3 15.58 33.50 -0.68
CA GLU A 3 15.52 32.56 -1.79
C GLU A 3 14.17 31.80 -1.75
N PRO A 4 13.53 31.52 -2.89
CA PRO A 4 12.25 30.81 -2.94
C PRO A 4 12.29 29.45 -2.24
N ARG A 5 13.47 28.82 -2.17
CA ARG A 5 13.73 27.57 -1.44
C ARG A 5 13.59 27.74 0.07
N ASP A 6 14.03 28.86 0.64
CA ASP A 6 13.92 29.12 2.08
C ASP A 6 12.47 29.31 2.50
N ILE A 7 11.67 29.96 1.64
CA ILE A 7 10.24 30.16 1.86
C ILE A 7 9.51 28.82 1.84
N ALA A 8 9.84 27.96 0.88
CA ALA A 8 9.26 26.62 0.76
C ALA A 8 9.63 25.71 1.95
N ALA A 9 10.89 25.72 2.38
CA ALA A 9 11.36 24.95 3.53
C ALA A 9 10.68 25.38 4.85
N ARG A 10 10.48 26.70 5.05
CA ARG A 10 9.73 27.23 6.19
C ARG A 10 8.26 26.80 6.16
N ARG A 11 7.64 26.85 4.99
CA ARG A 11 6.25 26.44 4.81
C ARG A 11 6.04 24.95 5.09
N LEU A 12 6.95 24.11 4.60
CA LEU A 12 6.97 22.68 4.91
C LEU A 12 7.04 22.45 6.43
N SER A 13 7.99 23.10 7.10
CA SER A 13 8.15 22.98 8.55
C SER A 13 6.87 23.36 9.31
N MET A 14 6.24 24.46 8.91
CA MET A 14 4.97 24.93 9.48
C MET A 14 3.84 23.91 9.27
N ILE A 15 3.73 23.28 8.10
CA ILE A 15 2.71 22.27 7.80
C ILE A 15 2.93 21.01 8.66
N ILE A 16 4.17 20.55 8.78
CA ILE A 16 4.52 19.37 9.59
C ILE A 16 4.18 19.65 11.06
N GLU A 17 4.52 20.83 11.58
CA GLU A 17 4.18 21.24 12.93
C GLU A 17 2.68 21.29 13.19
N GLN A 18 1.93 21.92 12.28
CA GLN A 18 0.48 21.97 12.38
C GLN A 18 -0.13 20.57 12.39
N TYR A 19 0.39 19.66 11.57
CA TYR A 19 -0.07 18.27 11.53
C TYR A 19 0.21 17.54 12.85
N VAL A 20 1.44 17.58 13.35
CA VAL A 20 1.84 16.90 14.60
C VAL A 20 1.08 17.46 15.80
N GLU A 21 0.92 18.77 15.91
CA GLU A 21 0.12 19.40 16.98
C GLU A 21 -1.37 19.01 16.90
N ALA A 22 -1.95 19.04 15.70
CA ALA A 22 -3.34 18.65 15.50
C ALA A 22 -3.55 17.16 15.81
N ARG A 23 -2.53 16.33 15.60
CA ARG A 23 -2.55 14.92 15.96
C ARG A 23 -2.42 14.77 17.46
N ARG A 24 -1.42 15.37 18.11
CA ARG A 24 -1.22 15.34 19.58
C ARG A 24 -2.50 15.66 20.36
N ARG A 25 -3.25 16.67 19.92
CA ARG A 25 -4.50 17.10 20.61
C ARG A 25 -5.64 16.10 20.50
N ARG A 26 -5.67 15.27 19.45
CA ARG A 26 -6.83 14.42 19.11
C ARG A 26 -6.51 12.93 19.14
N TYR A 27 -5.24 12.55 19.03
CA TYR A 27 -4.76 11.19 18.83
C TYR A 27 -3.39 11.04 19.50
N GLY A 28 -3.19 10.01 20.31
CA GLY A 28 -1.94 9.78 21.04
C GLY A 28 -0.75 9.30 20.20
N PHE A 29 -0.84 9.32 18.87
CA PHE A 29 0.21 8.86 17.96
C PHE A 29 0.14 9.51 16.57
N VAL A 30 1.26 9.47 15.84
CA VAL A 30 1.42 9.83 14.43
C VAL A 30 1.78 8.61 13.61
N SER A 31 1.12 8.43 12.47
CA SER A 31 1.48 7.45 11.43
C SER A 31 2.29 8.17 10.34
N THR A 32 3.43 7.62 9.93
CA THR A 32 4.25 8.25 8.89
C THR A 32 3.57 8.19 7.52
N ASP A 33 2.85 7.11 7.22
CA ASP A 33 2.08 6.96 5.98
C ASP A 33 0.92 7.97 5.88
N GLN A 34 0.18 8.18 6.98
CA GLN A 34 -0.87 9.19 7.03
C GLN A 34 -0.30 10.61 7.00
N ALA A 35 0.79 10.86 7.72
CA ALA A 35 1.46 12.16 7.72
C ALA A 35 1.91 12.52 6.30
N ALA A 36 2.60 11.61 5.62
CA ALA A 36 3.10 11.83 4.27
C ALA A 36 2.00 12.18 3.27
N ARG A 37 0.88 11.44 3.28
CA ARG A 37 -0.27 11.75 2.40
C ARG A 37 -0.86 13.14 2.66
N VAL A 38 -1.08 13.47 3.94
CA VAL A 38 -1.71 14.76 4.31
C VAL A 38 -0.78 15.91 3.99
N ILE A 39 0.51 15.79 4.34
CA ILE A 39 1.50 16.84 4.10
C ILE A 39 1.70 17.06 2.61
N ARG A 40 1.89 15.99 1.81
CA ARG A 40 2.05 16.09 0.34
C ARG A 40 0.83 16.73 -0.33
N LYS A 41 -0.39 16.49 0.16
CA LYS A 41 -1.60 17.15 -0.35
C LYS A 41 -1.63 18.67 -0.08
N MET A 42 -0.95 19.13 0.97
CA MET A 42 -0.87 20.54 1.34
C MET A 42 0.32 21.28 0.69
N LEU A 43 1.30 20.53 0.19
CA LEU A 43 2.43 21.08 -0.55
C LEU A 43 1.98 21.61 -1.91
N LYS A 44 2.54 22.76 -2.29
CA LYS A 44 2.42 23.35 -3.62
C LYS A 44 3.46 22.69 -4.54
N PRO A 45 3.25 22.71 -5.87
CA PRO A 45 4.23 22.20 -6.84
C PRO A 45 5.61 22.88 -6.76
N ALA A 46 5.69 24.07 -6.17
CA ALA A 46 6.93 24.82 -5.95
C ALA A 46 7.69 24.43 -4.67
N ASP A 47 7.12 23.55 -3.84
CA ASP A 47 7.78 23.06 -2.62
C ASP A 47 8.86 22.01 -2.97
N PRO A 48 9.89 21.83 -2.12
CA PRO A 48 11.03 20.96 -2.43
C PRO A 48 10.60 19.52 -2.70
N ALA A 49 11.26 18.89 -3.67
CA ALA A 49 11.16 17.47 -3.92
C ALA A 49 11.79 16.71 -2.74
N LEU A 50 10.96 16.32 -1.78
CA LEU A 50 11.37 15.56 -0.60
C LEU A 50 11.24 14.06 -0.87
N SER A 51 12.29 13.33 -0.54
CA SER A 51 12.17 11.88 -0.46
C SER A 51 11.19 11.49 0.65
N ASP A 52 10.59 10.31 0.51
CA ASP A 52 9.68 9.77 1.51
C ASP A 52 10.34 9.62 2.88
N ARG A 53 11.60 9.18 2.88
CA ARG A 53 12.39 8.97 4.09
C ARG A 53 12.69 10.28 4.83
N GLU A 54 13.07 11.33 4.10
CA GLU A 54 13.32 12.64 4.71
C GLU A 54 12.05 13.22 5.35
N LEU A 55 10.90 13.08 4.67
CA LEU A 55 9.63 13.54 5.22
C LEU A 55 9.25 12.76 6.49
N ASP A 56 9.42 11.44 6.47
CA ASP A 56 9.15 10.57 7.62
C ASP A 56 10.07 10.92 8.80
N ASP A 57 11.36 11.19 8.55
CA ASP A 57 12.34 11.59 9.57
C ASP A 57 11.98 12.95 10.19
N MET A 58 11.57 13.94 9.38
CA MET A 58 11.13 15.25 9.88
C MET A 58 9.88 15.14 10.77
N VAL A 59 8.91 14.33 10.34
CA VAL A 59 7.69 14.06 11.12
C VAL A 59 8.03 13.36 12.43
N ALA A 60 8.90 12.34 12.38
CA ALA A 60 9.32 11.59 13.55
C ALA A 60 10.06 12.47 14.56
N ALA A 61 11.02 13.29 14.10
CA ALA A 61 11.76 14.20 14.95
C ALA A 61 10.83 15.16 15.70
N LEU A 62 9.82 15.69 15.01
CA LEU A 62 8.87 16.62 15.60
C LEU A 62 7.87 15.94 16.54
N ALA A 63 7.44 14.73 16.23
CA ALA A 63 6.59 13.93 17.10
C ALA A 63 7.31 13.55 18.40
N VAL A 64 8.58 13.13 18.32
CA VAL A 64 9.43 12.85 19.51
C VAL A 64 9.60 14.10 20.37
N LYS A 65 9.90 15.25 19.75
CA LYS A 65 9.97 16.54 20.47
C LYS A 65 8.68 16.85 21.23
N ASN A 66 7.54 16.45 20.67
CA ASN A 66 6.21 16.66 21.24
C ASN A 66 5.71 15.51 22.13
N ARG A 67 6.58 14.54 22.48
CA ARG A 67 6.26 13.33 23.26
C ARG A 67 5.08 12.53 22.69
N LEU A 68 4.98 12.48 21.37
CA LEU A 68 3.93 11.79 20.64
C LEU A 68 4.49 10.50 20.04
N ALA A 69 3.78 9.38 20.20
CA ALA A 69 4.21 8.11 19.65
C ALA A 69 4.26 8.16 18.12
N VAL A 70 5.24 7.50 17.51
CA VAL A 70 5.43 7.45 16.05
C VAL A 70 5.29 6.00 15.58
N VAL A 71 4.47 5.79 14.55
CA VAL A 71 4.26 4.51 13.89
C VAL A 71 4.79 4.60 12.47
N PHE A 72 5.77 3.76 12.14
CA PHE A 72 6.35 3.64 10.80
C PHE A 72 5.60 2.56 10.01
N ASP A 73 4.46 2.93 9.43
CA ASP A 73 3.53 2.03 8.73
C ASP A 73 3.69 2.03 7.20
N ARG A 74 4.58 2.86 6.68
CA ARG A 74 4.75 3.08 5.24
C ARG A 74 5.42 1.93 4.49
N GLY A 75 6.36 1.23 5.13
CA GLY A 75 7.06 0.07 4.55
C GLY A 75 6.27 -1.24 4.55
N ALA A 76 5.12 -1.28 5.22
CA ALA A 76 4.24 -2.45 5.23
C ALA A 76 3.35 -2.54 3.97
N ARG A 77 3.26 -1.44 3.21
CA ARG A 77 2.74 -1.44 1.84
C ARG A 77 3.92 -1.48 0.89
N GLY A 78 4.22 -2.68 0.36
CA GLY A 78 5.08 -2.79 -0.82
C GLY A 78 4.60 -1.86 -1.94
N PRO A 79 5.51 -1.34 -2.78
CA PRO A 79 5.16 -0.39 -3.82
C PRO A 79 4.15 -1.02 -4.77
N ALA A 80 2.94 -0.47 -4.78
CA ALA A 80 1.99 -0.70 -5.85
C ALA A 80 2.33 0.25 -7.01
N ASP A 81 3.49 0.07 -7.62
CA ASP A 81 3.65 0.23 -9.08
C ASP A 81 5.02 -0.31 -9.51
N GLY A 82 5.03 -1.03 -10.63
CA GLY A 82 6.21 -1.69 -11.15
C GLY A 82 7.22 -0.71 -11.74
N THR A 83 8.50 -1.01 -11.58
CA THR A 83 9.45 -0.92 -12.68
C THR A 83 10.68 -1.73 -12.36
N GLU A 84 10.99 -2.60 -13.30
CA GLU A 84 12.24 -3.33 -13.43
C GLU A 84 13.42 -2.36 -13.27
N ALA A 85 14.33 -2.69 -12.37
CA ALA A 85 15.71 -2.23 -12.42
C ALA A 85 16.59 -3.34 -11.88
N ASP A 86 17.01 -4.18 -12.82
CA ASP A 86 18.21 -4.98 -12.74
C ASP A 86 19.38 -4.15 -12.20
N LEU A 87 20.30 -4.79 -11.45
CA LEU A 87 21.75 -4.60 -11.41
C LEU A 87 22.34 -5.01 -10.04
N ASN A 88 22.55 -6.32 -9.90
CA ASN A 88 23.80 -6.96 -9.47
C ASN A 88 24.56 -6.41 -8.24
N ARG A 89 24.49 -7.11 -7.09
CA ARG A 89 25.68 -7.46 -6.30
C ARG A 89 25.46 -8.62 -5.30
N LYS A 90 25.95 -9.81 -5.69
CA LYS A 90 26.46 -10.98 -4.92
C LYS A 90 25.57 -11.70 -3.88
N GLU A 91 25.17 -12.94 -4.22
CA GLU A 91 24.71 -14.03 -3.32
C GLU A 91 25.83 -14.60 -2.41
N PRO A 92 25.55 -15.50 -1.43
CA PRO A 92 24.37 -15.70 -0.56
C PRO A 92 24.77 -15.82 0.96
N PRO A 93 23.85 -16.06 1.92
CA PRO A 93 23.58 -17.47 2.26
C PRO A 93 22.12 -17.78 2.63
N MET A 94 21.69 -18.96 2.20
CA MET A 94 20.67 -19.82 2.82
C MET A 94 19.34 -19.16 3.21
N ARG A 95 18.34 -19.25 2.33
CA ARG A 95 16.96 -19.39 2.79
C ARG A 95 16.39 -20.72 2.33
N ALA A 96 16.01 -21.53 3.32
CA ALA A 96 15.33 -22.78 3.15
C ALA A 96 13.97 -22.58 2.44
N PRO A 97 13.54 -23.52 1.59
CA PRO A 97 12.30 -23.42 0.84
C PRO A 97 11.10 -23.76 1.74
N THR A 98 10.21 -22.81 1.97
CA THR A 98 8.84 -23.08 2.44
C THR A 98 7.92 -21.93 2.01
N GLU A 99 7.60 -21.87 0.73
CA GLU A 99 6.42 -21.13 0.28
C GLU A 99 5.40 -22.15 -0.23
N THR A 100 4.48 -22.53 0.66
CA THR A 100 3.16 -22.94 0.20
C THR A 100 2.56 -21.72 -0.49
N PRO A 101 2.28 -21.76 -1.80
CA PRO A 101 1.82 -20.60 -2.52
C PRO A 101 0.49 -20.11 -1.92
N ASP A 102 0.42 -18.83 -1.53
CA ASP A 102 -0.73 -18.25 -0.83
C ASP A 102 -1.92 -18.08 -1.78
N VAL A 103 -2.70 -19.15 -1.90
CA VAL A 103 -3.91 -19.20 -2.72
C VAL A 103 -4.94 -18.18 -2.23
N ALA A 104 -5.04 -17.94 -0.93
CA ALA A 104 -6.04 -17.03 -0.37
C ALA A 104 -5.72 -15.56 -0.69
N GLY A 105 -4.46 -15.15 -0.54
CA GLY A 105 -4.00 -13.83 -0.95
C GLY A 105 -4.14 -13.59 -2.45
N ALA A 106 -3.87 -14.62 -3.28
CA ALA A 106 -4.08 -14.52 -4.72
C ALA A 106 -5.56 -14.29 -5.10
N VAL A 107 -6.51 -14.94 -4.40
CA VAL A 107 -7.95 -14.69 -4.61
C VAL A 107 -8.30 -13.24 -4.24
N ASP A 108 -7.83 -12.75 -3.10
CA ASP A 108 -8.09 -11.36 -2.67
C ASP A 108 -7.54 -10.34 -3.67
N ALA A 109 -6.35 -10.59 -4.23
CA ALA A 109 -5.77 -9.73 -5.25
C ALA A 109 -6.60 -9.74 -6.55
N ILE A 110 -7.05 -10.90 -7.01
CA ILE A 110 -7.85 -11.02 -8.24
C ILE A 110 -9.21 -10.34 -8.09
N LEU A 111 -9.89 -10.53 -6.96
CA LEU A 111 -11.19 -9.89 -6.70
C LEU A 111 -11.05 -8.40 -6.38
N GLY A 112 -10.02 -8.00 -5.62
CA GLY A 112 -9.80 -6.62 -5.17
C GLY A 112 -9.25 -5.67 -6.23
N THR A 113 -8.53 -6.16 -7.24
CA THR A 113 -8.05 -5.31 -8.35
C THR A 113 -9.19 -4.74 -9.20
N ARG A 114 -10.37 -5.38 -9.18
CA ARG A 114 -11.49 -5.07 -10.10
C ARG A 114 -12.67 -4.37 -9.43
N THR A 115 -12.63 -4.18 -8.10
CA THR A 115 -13.58 -3.33 -7.36
C THR A 115 -13.23 -1.84 -7.43
N ALA A 116 -12.19 -1.46 -8.18
CA ALA A 116 -11.88 -0.05 -8.46
C ALA A 116 -12.98 0.57 -9.33
N PRO A 117 -13.52 1.76 -8.96
CA PRO A 117 -14.60 2.38 -9.69
C PRO A 117 -14.04 2.99 -10.97
N LEU A 118 -14.29 2.36 -12.10
CA LEU A 118 -14.52 2.94 -13.44
C LEU A 118 -14.28 1.84 -14.50
N SER A 119 -15.35 1.53 -15.24
CA SER A 119 -15.31 0.87 -16.56
C SER A 119 -14.82 -0.58 -16.62
N GLN A 120 -15.72 -1.54 -16.32
CA GLN A 120 -15.99 -2.76 -17.10
C GLN A 120 -16.77 -3.77 -16.23
N THR A 121 -18.10 -3.68 -16.26
CA THR A 121 -18.98 -4.73 -15.72
C THR A 121 -19.04 -5.90 -16.69
N THR A 122 -17.93 -6.60 -16.87
CA THR A 122 -17.95 -7.97 -17.42
C THR A 122 -18.17 -8.91 -16.24
N PRO A 123 -19.25 -9.71 -16.21
CA PRO A 123 -19.46 -10.66 -15.12
C PRO A 123 -18.28 -11.64 -15.07
N LEU A 124 -17.60 -11.68 -13.93
CA LEU A 124 -16.46 -12.58 -13.71
C LEU A 124 -16.98 -14.02 -13.70
N SER A 125 -16.52 -14.84 -14.64
CA SER A 125 -16.82 -16.27 -14.62
C SER A 125 -15.92 -17.00 -13.63
N MET A 126 -16.50 -17.94 -12.90
CA MET A 126 -15.80 -18.75 -11.89
C MET A 126 -14.59 -19.52 -12.47
N SER A 127 -14.71 -20.03 -13.69
CA SER A 127 -13.64 -20.75 -14.41
C SER A 127 -12.43 -19.89 -14.76
N VAL A 128 -12.66 -18.59 -15.03
CA VAL A 128 -11.58 -17.62 -15.31
C VAL A 128 -10.79 -17.34 -14.05
N VAL A 129 -11.47 -17.17 -12.90
CA VAL A 129 -10.80 -16.95 -11.62
C VAL A 129 -9.96 -18.17 -11.22
N ILE A 130 -10.49 -19.39 -11.41
CA ILE A 130 -9.76 -20.63 -11.13
C ILE A 130 -8.52 -20.76 -12.02
N SER A 131 -8.63 -20.50 -13.31
CA SER A 131 -7.50 -20.53 -14.24
C SER A 131 -6.41 -19.54 -13.83
N LEU A 132 -6.79 -18.31 -13.49
CA LEU A 132 -5.84 -17.27 -13.02
C LEU A 132 -5.19 -17.65 -11.69
N LEU A 133 -5.91 -18.31 -10.79
CA LEU A 133 -5.32 -18.82 -9.54
C LEU A 133 -4.30 -19.91 -9.81
N ARG A 134 -4.62 -20.86 -10.69
CA ARG A 134 -3.69 -21.94 -11.06
C ARG A 134 -2.43 -21.39 -11.72
N GLU A 135 -2.57 -20.39 -12.60
CA GLU A 135 -1.45 -19.71 -13.23
C GLU A 135 -0.57 -18.98 -12.21
N ARG A 136 -1.17 -18.21 -11.29
CA ARG A 136 -0.42 -17.40 -10.32
C ARG A 136 0.20 -18.19 -9.18
N THR A 137 -0.46 -19.26 -8.74
CA THR A 137 -0.08 -19.95 -7.51
C THR A 137 0.39 -21.38 -7.74
N GLY A 138 0.27 -21.94 -8.96
CA GLY A 138 0.60 -23.34 -9.24
C GLY A 138 -0.19 -24.34 -8.39
N THR A 139 -1.35 -23.93 -7.86
CA THR A 139 -2.11 -24.74 -6.90
C THR A 139 -2.63 -26.02 -7.54
N LYS A 140 -2.43 -27.15 -6.85
CA LYS A 140 -2.98 -28.46 -7.23
C LYS A 140 -4.31 -28.78 -6.53
N ARG A 141 -4.90 -27.82 -5.83
CA ARG A 141 -6.21 -28.01 -5.17
C ARG A 141 -7.30 -28.32 -6.19
N SER A 142 -8.34 -29.01 -5.75
CA SER A 142 -9.50 -29.32 -6.59
C SER A 142 -10.30 -28.05 -6.90
N ASP A 143 -10.99 -28.03 -8.04
CA ASP A 143 -11.82 -26.88 -8.42
C ASP A 143 -12.91 -26.61 -7.37
N ALA A 144 -13.49 -27.64 -6.76
CA ALA A 144 -14.48 -27.48 -5.69
C ALA A 144 -13.95 -26.71 -4.46
N ASP A 145 -12.70 -26.95 -4.06
CA ASP A 145 -12.07 -26.21 -2.95
C ASP A 145 -11.83 -24.74 -3.34
N LEU A 146 -11.35 -24.52 -4.57
CA LEU A 146 -11.12 -23.19 -5.11
C LEU A 146 -12.44 -22.41 -5.25
N GLU A 147 -13.50 -23.04 -5.75
CA GLU A 147 -14.84 -22.47 -5.85
C GLU A 147 -15.35 -22.03 -4.47
N GLY A 148 -15.23 -22.90 -3.46
CA GLY A 148 -15.64 -22.57 -2.09
C GLY A 148 -14.89 -21.38 -1.51
N LEU A 149 -13.57 -21.32 -1.75
CA LEU A 149 -12.74 -20.19 -1.29
C LEU A 149 -13.09 -18.89 -2.02
N ILE A 150 -13.26 -18.94 -3.33
CA ILE A 150 -13.61 -17.80 -4.18
C ILE A 150 -14.99 -17.28 -3.80
N ALA A 151 -16.00 -18.15 -3.68
CA ALA A 151 -17.36 -17.76 -3.32
C ALA A 151 -17.40 -17.07 -1.95
N LYS A 152 -16.67 -17.62 -0.97
CA LYS A 152 -16.57 -17.03 0.38
C LYS A 152 -15.97 -15.63 0.34
N LYS A 153 -14.89 -15.43 -0.41
CA LYS A 153 -14.22 -14.12 -0.52
C LYS A 153 -15.02 -13.12 -1.35
N ALA A 154 -15.67 -13.57 -2.43
CA ALA A 154 -16.55 -12.75 -3.24
C ALA A 154 -17.75 -12.24 -2.45
N ALA A 155 -18.36 -13.07 -1.59
CA ALA A 155 -19.44 -12.65 -0.69
C ALA A 155 -19.00 -11.56 0.31
N VAL A 156 -17.77 -11.64 0.82
CA VAL A 156 -17.21 -10.60 1.72
C VAL A 156 -16.98 -9.28 0.98
N LEU A 157 -16.65 -9.34 -0.31
CA LEU A 157 -16.36 -8.18 -1.16
C LEU A 157 -17.57 -7.68 -1.96
N ASP A 158 -18.75 -8.27 -1.76
CA ASP A 158 -20.00 -8.01 -2.51
C ASP A 158 -19.81 -8.12 -4.04
N VAL A 159 -18.99 -9.08 -4.48
CA VAL A 159 -18.71 -9.33 -5.89
C VAL A 159 -19.62 -10.44 -6.43
N HIS A 160 -20.45 -10.11 -7.42
CA HIS A 160 -21.25 -11.10 -8.12
C HIS A 160 -20.42 -11.84 -9.18
N LEU A 161 -20.23 -13.15 -8.98
CA LEU A 161 -19.58 -14.05 -9.94
C LEU A 161 -20.64 -14.82 -10.73
N SER A 162 -20.45 -14.91 -12.05
CA SER A 162 -21.26 -15.80 -12.87
C SER A 162 -20.73 -17.22 -12.77
N ARG A 163 -21.60 -18.15 -12.40
CA ARG A 163 -21.31 -19.60 -12.43
C ARG A 163 -21.62 -20.13 -13.83
N ASN A 164 -20.93 -19.65 -14.85
CA ASN A 164 -21.00 -20.28 -16.17
C ASN A 164 -19.96 -21.39 -16.22
N GLY A 165 -20.46 -22.63 -16.15
CA GLY A 165 -19.71 -23.84 -16.49
C GLY A 165 -19.39 -23.89 -17.98
#